data_AF-A0A5N5KHN8-F1
#
_entry.id   AF-A0A5N5KHN8-F1
#
_cell.length_a   1.000
_cell.length_b   1.000
_cell.length_c   1.000
_cell.angle_alpha   90.00
_cell.angle_beta   90.00
_cell.angle_gamma   90.00
#
_symmetry.space_group_name_H-M   'P 1'
#
loop_
_entity.id
_entity.type
_entity.pdbx_description
1 polymer ?
#
loop_
_entity_poly.entity_id
_entity_poly.type
_entity_poly.pdbx_seq_one_letter_code
_entity_poly.pdbx_strand_id
1 'polypeptide(L)'
;MKGELEAVSCHHRDVSIQLRNTHYHFNNMMLFYVFTLLLLSNIAASKSIINSLPGFDGSLPFVLETGYIGVGELEAVQLFYYFIESERNPEDDPLVLWLTGGPGCSALSGLVYEIGPLAVDYAKSSGGGQPVFALNPYAWTKIANVIFVDAPVGTGFSYSTTLEGYDVSDTLSAAQTCEFLRKVRERNEVGHQPKMNLKGYVLGNPYTDDEIDTNSIVPFAHLKALISDELYECIGKIFTGQILEPSCKLISPKPMALKWDPRFLIADDTDILLSSPHVPRPWCRSYNYVYIYKWANDETVQDALHIRKGTKKHWERCNKTLAYSYNVKSSVDYHRNLTKKPYRALIYR
;
A
#
# COMPACT_ATOMS: atom_id res chain seq x y z
N MET A 1 70.70 8.84 76.92
CA MET A 1 69.61 8.25 76.11
C MET A 1 68.29 8.86 76.54
N LYS A 2 67.74 9.75 75.70
CA LYS A 2 66.31 10.01 75.43
C LYS A 2 66.24 11.36 74.71
N GLY A 3 66.00 11.29 73.40
CA GLY A 3 65.63 12.43 72.57
C GLY A 3 64.12 12.37 72.31
N GLU A 4 63.50 13.54 72.31
CA GLU A 4 62.09 13.77 71.97
C GLU A 4 61.83 13.55 70.48
N LEU A 5 60.64 13.06 70.15
CA LEU A 5 60.11 13.00 68.79
C LEU A 5 58.66 13.50 68.82
N GLU A 6 58.43 14.64 68.16
CA GLU A 6 57.13 15.25 67.91
C GLU A 6 56.30 14.40 66.93
N ALA A 7 55.00 14.32 67.20
CA ALA A 7 54.02 13.69 66.30
C ALA A 7 53.47 14.72 65.30
N VAL A 8 53.65 14.47 64.00
CA VAL A 8 53.01 15.23 62.91
C VAL A 8 51.68 14.57 62.57
N SER A 9 50.59 15.34 62.65
CA SER A 9 49.23 14.95 62.24
C SER A 9 49.01 15.23 60.74
N CYS A 10 48.71 14.20 59.95
CA CYS A 10 48.25 14.33 58.57
C CYS A 10 46.71 14.37 58.49
N HIS A 11 46.17 15.42 57.87
CA HIS A 11 44.75 15.54 57.51
C HIS A 11 44.41 14.67 56.29
N HIS A 12 43.55 13.66 56.48
CA HIS A 12 42.81 13.02 55.39
C HIS A 12 41.62 13.91 55.00
N ARG A 13 41.69 14.61 53.85
CA ARG A 13 40.51 15.22 53.21
C ARG A 13 39.79 14.18 52.34
N ASP A 14 38.46 14.22 52.43
CA ASP A 14 37.48 13.37 51.76
C ASP A 14 37.64 13.23 50.24
N VAL A 15 38.27 12.13 49.80
CA VAL A 15 38.25 11.67 48.39
C VAL A 15 36.88 11.09 48.01
N SER A 16 36.06 10.71 49.00
CA SER A 16 34.75 10.05 48.81
C SER A 16 33.66 10.97 48.26
N ILE A 17 33.75 12.28 48.48
CA ILE A 17 32.77 13.30 48.04
C ILE A 17 33.01 13.70 46.58
N GLN A 18 34.27 13.79 46.15
CA GLN A 18 34.62 14.13 44.77
C GLN A 18 34.19 13.05 43.76
N LEU A 19 34.33 11.76 44.10
CA LEU A 19 33.89 10.65 43.25
C LEU A 19 32.36 10.55 43.13
N ARG A 20 31.64 10.91 44.20
CA ARG A 20 30.17 10.91 44.21
C ARG A 20 29.62 12.05 43.35
N ASN A 21 30.23 13.24 43.42
CA ASN A 21 29.85 14.37 42.59
C ASN A 21 30.18 14.16 41.10
N THR A 22 31.31 13.54 40.76
CA THR A 22 31.63 13.23 39.35
C THR A 22 30.69 12.18 38.77
N HIS A 23 30.31 11.13 39.53
CA HIS A 23 29.29 10.17 39.10
C HIS A 23 27.90 10.81 38.91
N TYR A 24 27.50 11.72 39.80
CA TYR A 24 26.24 12.47 39.64
C TYR A 24 26.24 13.36 38.40
N HIS A 25 27.34 14.06 38.12
CA HIS A 25 27.47 14.90 36.93
C HIS A 25 27.51 14.06 35.64
N PHE A 26 28.18 12.90 35.64
CA PHE A 26 28.24 12.02 34.47
C PHE A 26 26.89 11.38 34.15
N ASN A 27 26.15 10.93 35.17
CA ASN A 27 24.81 10.38 35.01
C ASN A 27 23.80 11.45 34.54
N ASN A 28 23.86 12.67 35.08
CA ASN A 28 23.01 13.77 34.60
C ASN A 28 23.34 14.18 33.17
N MET A 29 24.62 14.17 32.78
CA MET A 29 25.01 14.46 31.40
C MET A 29 24.48 13.37 30.45
N MET A 30 24.66 12.08 30.78
CA MET A 30 24.10 10.97 30.01
C MET A 30 22.58 11.02 29.90
N LEU A 31 21.86 11.33 30.99
CA LEU A 31 20.40 11.53 30.95
C LEU A 31 20.00 12.70 30.05
N PHE A 32 20.77 13.80 30.06
CA PHE A 32 20.52 14.96 29.21
C PHE A 32 20.80 14.67 27.73
N TYR A 33 21.82 13.85 27.42
CA TYR A 33 22.09 13.37 26.06
C TYR A 33 21.01 12.39 25.57
N VAL A 34 20.52 11.50 26.43
CA VAL A 34 19.39 10.61 26.11
C VAL A 34 18.11 11.42 25.92
N PHE A 35 17.83 12.43 26.75
CA PHE A 35 16.67 13.31 26.58
C PHE A 35 16.76 14.18 25.32
N THR A 36 17.94 14.69 24.99
CA THR A 36 18.14 15.47 23.74
C THR A 36 18.09 14.59 22.50
N LEU A 37 18.55 13.34 22.55
CA LEU A 37 18.34 12.34 21.49
C LEU A 37 16.86 11.96 21.33
N LEU A 38 16.11 11.83 22.42
CA LEU A 38 14.65 11.59 22.39
C LEU A 38 13.84 12.81 21.91
N LEU A 39 14.34 14.04 22.13
CA LEU A 39 13.75 15.26 21.59
C LEU A 39 14.09 15.47 20.11
N LEU A 40 15.21 14.91 19.63
CA LEU A 40 15.58 14.86 18.20
C LEU A 40 14.89 13.71 17.46
N SER A 41 14.34 12.71 18.15
CA SER A 41 13.47 11.69 17.55
C SER A 41 12.03 12.16 17.31
N ASN A 42 11.82 13.47 17.18
CA ASN A 42 10.73 13.93 16.32
C ASN A 42 11.07 13.42 14.91
N ILE A 43 10.62 12.20 14.60
CA ILE A 43 10.49 11.72 13.24
C ILE A 43 9.47 12.67 12.61
N ALA A 44 9.95 13.80 12.11
CA ALA A 44 9.25 14.55 11.11
C ALA A 44 9.13 13.58 9.94
N ALA A 45 8.02 12.86 9.89
CA ALA A 45 7.62 12.18 8.68
C ALA A 45 7.67 13.26 7.60
N SER A 46 8.64 13.17 6.69
CA SER A 46 8.79 14.14 5.61
C SER A 46 7.61 13.99 4.68
N LYS A 47 6.80 15.06 4.51
CA LYS A 47 5.75 15.08 3.47
C LYS A 47 6.49 15.24 2.16
N SER A 48 6.42 14.25 1.28
CA SER A 48 7.06 14.33 -0.03
C SER A 48 6.00 14.69 -1.06
N ILE A 49 5.87 15.98 -1.33
CA ILE A 49 5.00 16.49 -2.39
C ILE A 49 5.69 16.29 -3.74
N ILE A 50 4.96 15.68 -4.67
CA ILE A 50 5.42 15.36 -6.01
C ILE A 50 4.85 16.41 -6.97
N ASN A 51 5.72 17.18 -7.61
CA ASN A 51 5.32 18.22 -8.57
C ASN A 51 5.37 17.73 -10.03
N SER A 52 6.12 16.67 -10.30
CA SER A 52 6.23 16.05 -11.62
C SER A 52 6.50 14.54 -11.47
N LEU A 53 6.02 13.76 -12.43
CA LEU A 53 6.22 12.32 -12.48
C LEU A 53 6.77 11.93 -13.85
N PRO A 54 7.77 11.02 -13.93
CA PRO A 54 8.14 10.44 -15.21
C PRO A 54 6.91 9.85 -15.90
N GLY A 55 6.77 10.09 -17.21
CA GLY A 55 5.59 9.67 -17.96
C GLY A 55 4.42 10.66 -17.96
N PHE A 56 4.43 11.70 -17.13
CA PHE A 56 3.49 12.82 -17.22
C PHE A 56 4.21 14.06 -17.77
N ASP A 57 3.63 14.71 -18.78
CA ASP A 57 4.23 15.89 -19.39
C ASP A 57 3.98 17.15 -18.54
N GLY A 58 5.04 17.84 -18.14
CA GLY A 58 4.96 19.04 -17.31
C GLY A 58 4.73 18.78 -15.82
N SER A 59 4.14 19.78 -15.14
CA SER A 59 3.81 19.70 -13.72
C SER A 59 2.46 19.02 -13.51
N LEU A 60 2.33 18.29 -12.40
CA LEU A 60 1.05 17.69 -12.02
C LEU A 60 0.03 18.79 -11.70
N PRO A 61 -1.18 18.75 -12.28
CA PRO A 61 -2.23 19.73 -12.01
C PRO A 61 -3.02 19.43 -10.73
N PHE A 62 -2.54 18.49 -9.90
CA PHE A 62 -3.11 18.09 -8.63
C PHE A 62 -1.99 17.82 -7.62
N VAL A 63 -2.29 17.94 -6.33
CA VAL A 63 -1.32 17.63 -5.27
C VAL A 63 -1.24 16.12 -5.12
N LEU A 64 -0.02 15.57 -5.29
CA LEU A 64 0.32 14.20 -4.97
C LEU A 64 1.36 14.21 -3.84
N GLU A 65 1.03 13.56 -2.73
CA GLU A 65 1.98 13.25 -1.66
C GLU A 65 2.25 11.74 -1.66
N THR A 66 3.52 11.36 -1.48
CA THR A 66 3.88 9.97 -1.17
C THR A 66 4.63 9.88 0.15
N GLY A 67 4.59 8.71 0.78
CA GLY A 67 5.33 8.50 2.01
C GLY A 67 5.12 7.13 2.61
N TYR A 68 5.73 6.96 3.78
CA TYR A 68 5.61 5.76 4.61
C TYR A 68 5.08 6.13 5.97
N ILE A 69 4.17 5.30 6.49
CA ILE A 69 3.74 5.33 7.88
C ILE A 69 4.10 4.01 8.53
N GLY A 70 4.86 4.10 9.63
CA GLY A 70 5.18 2.98 10.48
C GLY A 70 3.99 2.53 11.31
N VAL A 71 3.74 1.23 11.40
CA VAL A 71 2.65 0.60 12.17
C VAL A 71 3.14 -0.69 12.83
N GLY A 72 2.37 -1.19 13.79
CA GLY A 72 2.70 -2.40 14.54
C GLY A 72 3.82 -2.18 15.56
N GLU A 73 4.34 -3.28 16.09
CA GLU A 73 5.36 -3.25 17.14
C GLU A 73 6.64 -2.55 16.66
N LEU A 74 7.11 -1.58 17.45
CA LEU A 74 8.30 -0.79 17.17
C LEU A 74 8.29 -0.13 15.77
N GLU A 75 7.10 0.07 15.19
CA GLU A 75 6.92 0.57 13.83
C GLU A 75 7.67 -0.26 12.78
N ALA A 76 7.85 -1.56 13.01
CA ALA A 76 8.60 -2.42 12.10
C ALA A 76 7.98 -2.51 10.70
N VAL A 77 6.64 -2.43 10.62
CA VAL A 77 5.90 -2.44 9.36
C VAL A 77 5.77 -1.02 8.82
N GLN A 78 6.22 -0.80 7.59
CA GLN A 78 6.19 0.49 6.91
C GLN A 78 5.23 0.41 5.72
N LEU A 79 4.04 1.00 5.86
CA LEU A 79 3.04 1.04 4.80
C LEU A 79 3.25 2.28 3.91
N PHE A 80 3.44 2.03 2.62
CA PHE A 80 3.58 3.05 1.60
C PHE A 80 2.20 3.54 1.13
N TYR A 81 2.08 4.83 0.88
CA TYR A 81 0.84 5.43 0.39
C TYR A 81 1.08 6.49 -0.68
N TYR A 82 0.04 6.69 -1.48
CA TYR A 82 -0.16 7.83 -2.37
C TYR A 82 -1.38 8.59 -1.85
N PHE A 83 -1.21 9.86 -1.51
CA PHE A 83 -2.30 10.76 -1.13
C PHE A 83 -2.49 11.80 -2.22
N ILE A 84 -3.72 11.92 -2.69
CA ILE A 84 -4.09 12.94 -3.68
C ILE A 84 -5.21 13.78 -3.10
N GLU A 85 -4.98 15.09 -3.06
CA GLU A 85 -5.98 16.05 -2.59
C GLU A 85 -7.15 16.15 -3.56
N SER A 86 -8.31 16.57 -3.03
CA SER A 86 -9.43 16.86 -3.89
C SER A 86 -9.13 18.02 -4.83
N GLU A 87 -9.46 17.86 -6.11
CA GLU A 87 -9.34 18.91 -7.12
C GLU A 87 -10.43 20.00 -6.99
N ARG A 88 -11.42 19.81 -6.12
CA ARG A 88 -12.51 20.76 -5.87
C ARG A 88 -12.26 21.61 -4.63
N ASN A 89 -12.38 21.02 -3.43
CA ASN A 89 -12.08 21.73 -2.18
C ASN A 89 -11.55 20.74 -1.13
N PRO A 90 -10.23 20.55 -1.02
CA PRO A 90 -9.64 19.51 -0.18
C PRO A 90 -9.92 19.68 1.33
N GLU A 91 -10.21 20.89 1.80
CA GLU A 91 -10.53 21.14 3.22
C GLU A 91 -11.94 20.66 3.60
N ASP A 92 -12.90 20.78 2.68
CA ASP A 92 -14.30 20.41 2.92
C ASP A 92 -14.67 19.03 2.36
N ASP A 93 -13.92 18.54 1.36
CA ASP A 93 -14.21 17.31 0.65
C ASP A 93 -13.83 16.05 1.46
N PRO A 94 -14.60 14.95 1.31
CA PRO A 94 -14.39 13.76 2.13
C PRO A 94 -13.03 13.11 1.87
N LEU A 95 -12.49 12.49 2.92
CA LEU A 95 -11.36 11.58 2.81
C LEU A 95 -11.83 10.17 2.49
N VAL A 96 -11.31 9.59 1.41
CA VAL A 96 -11.55 8.23 0.96
C VAL A 96 -10.25 7.42 1.13
N LEU A 97 -10.32 6.33 1.88
CA LEU A 97 -9.28 5.30 1.88
C LEU A 97 -9.60 4.30 0.77
N TRP A 98 -8.66 4.09 -0.15
CA TRP A 98 -8.75 3.08 -1.19
C TRP A 98 -7.85 1.89 -0.86
N LEU A 99 -8.45 0.70 -0.85
CA LEU A 99 -7.76 -0.59 -0.63
C LEU A 99 -7.97 -1.47 -1.85
N THR A 100 -6.88 -1.91 -2.47
CA THR A 100 -6.91 -2.93 -3.51
C THR A 100 -6.80 -4.31 -2.84
N GLY A 101 -7.54 -5.29 -3.36
CA GLY A 101 -7.62 -6.65 -2.80
C GLY A 101 -6.41 -7.53 -3.11
N GLY A 102 -6.66 -8.81 -3.41
CA GLY A 102 -5.65 -9.78 -3.79
C GLY A 102 -5.73 -11.06 -2.96
N PRO A 103 -5.28 -11.06 -1.68
CA PRO A 103 -4.53 -10.01 -0.98
C PRO A 103 -3.16 -9.74 -1.62
N GLY A 104 -2.52 -8.64 -1.23
CA GLY A 104 -1.17 -8.32 -1.67
C GLY A 104 -1.07 -7.50 -2.95
N CYS A 105 -2.19 -7.03 -3.51
CA CYS A 105 -2.18 -6.21 -4.72
C CYS A 105 -2.08 -4.71 -4.39
N SER A 106 -1.16 -4.03 -5.05
CA SER A 106 -0.84 -2.62 -4.84
C SER A 106 -1.97 -1.69 -5.28
N ALA A 107 -2.19 -0.66 -4.46
CA ALA A 107 -3.18 0.39 -4.71
C ALA A 107 -2.79 1.33 -5.86
N LEU A 108 -1.53 1.28 -6.33
CA LEU A 108 -1.11 1.95 -7.57
C LEU A 108 -1.97 1.53 -8.76
N SER A 109 -2.48 0.30 -8.75
CA SER A 109 -3.42 -0.14 -9.77
C SER A 109 -4.75 0.60 -9.76
N GLY A 110 -5.30 0.86 -8.58
CA GLY A 110 -6.51 1.65 -8.40
C GLY A 110 -6.29 3.11 -8.80
N LEU A 111 -5.10 3.64 -8.52
CA LEU A 111 -4.70 5.00 -8.91
C LEU A 111 -4.68 5.18 -10.43
N VAL A 112 -4.12 4.22 -11.18
CA VAL A 112 -3.90 4.38 -12.64
C VAL A 112 -5.02 3.81 -13.52
N TYR A 113 -5.73 2.77 -13.08
CA TYR A 113 -6.70 2.05 -13.92
C TYR A 113 -8.13 2.08 -13.39
N GLU A 114 -8.37 2.66 -12.22
CA GLU A 114 -9.70 2.64 -11.60
C GLU A 114 -10.17 4.07 -11.31
N ILE A 115 -9.84 4.64 -10.16
CA ILE A 115 -10.47 5.86 -9.65
C ILE A 115 -9.53 7.06 -9.53
N GLY A 116 -8.22 6.89 -9.74
CA GLY A 116 -7.27 7.98 -9.61
C GLY A 116 -7.24 8.93 -10.81
N PRO A 117 -6.46 10.03 -10.70
CA PRO A 117 -6.42 11.12 -11.67
C PRO A 117 -5.57 10.82 -12.90
N LEU A 118 -4.87 9.68 -12.93
CA LEU A 118 -4.02 9.27 -14.04
C LEU A 118 -4.67 8.14 -14.81
N ALA A 119 -4.46 8.14 -16.11
CA ALA A 119 -4.76 7.04 -17.02
C ALA A 119 -3.61 6.87 -18.02
N VAL A 120 -3.40 5.64 -18.52
CA VAL A 120 -2.37 5.39 -19.54
C VAL A 120 -2.84 5.89 -20.91
N ASP A 121 -2.05 6.72 -21.57
CA ASP A 121 -2.20 7.03 -23.00
C ASP A 121 -1.57 5.87 -23.80
N TYR A 122 -2.38 4.87 -24.14
CA TYR A 122 -1.91 3.66 -24.83
C TYR A 122 -1.28 3.94 -26.20
N ALA A 123 -1.76 4.96 -26.90
CA ALA A 123 -1.24 5.32 -28.22
C ALA A 123 0.19 5.84 -28.10
N LYS A 124 0.44 6.75 -27.15
CA LYS A 124 1.77 7.32 -26.91
C LYS A 124 2.70 6.38 -26.14
N SER A 125 2.16 5.39 -25.44
CA SER A 125 2.93 4.38 -24.71
C SER A 125 3.38 3.19 -25.60
N SER A 126 2.98 3.17 -26.87
CA SER A 126 3.39 2.14 -27.82
C SER A 126 4.84 2.39 -28.29
N GLY A 127 5.75 1.43 -28.11
CA GLY A 127 7.15 1.57 -28.53
C GLY A 127 8.22 1.17 -27.51
N GLY A 128 7.83 0.64 -26.35
CA GLY A 128 8.80 0.13 -25.38
C GLY A 128 9.56 1.22 -24.62
N GLY A 129 9.07 2.46 -24.60
CA GLY A 129 9.50 3.55 -23.71
C GLY A 129 8.78 3.53 -22.36
N GLN A 130 8.98 4.56 -21.52
CA GLN A 130 8.15 4.79 -20.32
C GLN A 130 6.68 4.97 -20.75
N PRO A 131 5.69 4.50 -19.97
CA PRO A 131 4.30 4.82 -20.28
C PRO A 131 4.09 6.32 -20.18
N VAL A 132 3.20 6.82 -21.04
CA VAL A 132 2.74 8.19 -21.02
C VAL A 132 1.39 8.21 -20.31
N PHE A 133 1.24 9.10 -19.34
CA PHE A 133 0.00 9.30 -18.60
C PHE A 133 -0.75 10.52 -19.13
N ALA A 134 -2.07 10.40 -19.12
CA ALA A 134 -3.02 11.47 -19.33
C ALA A 134 -3.93 11.62 -18.10
N LEU A 135 -4.65 12.73 -18.01
CA LEU A 135 -5.62 12.94 -16.93
C LEU A 135 -6.86 12.06 -17.14
N ASN A 136 -7.33 11.46 -16.05
CA ASN A 136 -8.61 10.78 -16.01
C ASN A 136 -9.74 11.79 -15.69
N PRO A 137 -10.65 12.09 -16.62
CA PRO A 137 -11.74 13.04 -16.36
C PRO A 137 -12.78 12.53 -15.35
N TYR A 138 -12.78 11.22 -15.05
CA TYR A 138 -13.73 10.56 -14.14
C TYR A 138 -13.12 10.18 -12.79
N ALA A 139 -11.97 10.76 -12.46
CA ALA A 139 -11.28 10.49 -11.20
C ALA A 139 -12.15 10.85 -9.99
N TRP A 140 -12.10 10.03 -8.95
CA TRP A 140 -12.79 10.32 -7.69
C TRP A 140 -12.16 11.51 -6.95
N THR A 141 -10.89 11.81 -7.25
CA THR A 141 -10.18 12.99 -6.74
C THR A 141 -10.85 14.31 -7.14
N LYS A 142 -11.71 14.31 -8.16
CA LYS A 142 -12.53 15.48 -8.53
C LYS A 142 -13.42 15.98 -7.39
N ILE A 143 -13.77 15.13 -6.42
CA ILE A 143 -14.70 15.48 -5.33
C ILE A 143 -14.30 14.90 -3.96
N ALA A 144 -13.12 14.29 -3.84
CA ALA A 144 -12.66 13.68 -2.61
C ALA A 144 -11.14 13.73 -2.50
N ASN A 145 -10.63 13.80 -1.27
CA ASN A 145 -9.25 13.48 -0.97
C ASN A 145 -9.11 11.95 -0.96
N VAL A 146 -8.11 11.37 -1.62
CA VAL A 146 -7.98 9.91 -1.73
C VAL A 146 -6.61 9.45 -1.25
N ILE A 147 -6.59 8.52 -0.30
CA ILE A 147 -5.39 7.78 0.12
C ILE A 147 -5.44 6.39 -0.52
N PHE A 148 -4.50 6.11 -1.41
CA PHE A 148 -4.21 4.78 -1.90
C PHE A 148 -3.09 4.19 -1.03
N VAL A 149 -3.35 3.08 -0.34
CA VAL A 149 -2.33 2.47 0.52
C VAL A 149 -1.98 1.06 0.04
N ASP A 150 -0.69 0.77 -0.03
CA ASP A 150 -0.19 -0.57 -0.28
C ASP A 150 -0.27 -1.39 1.01
N ALA A 151 -1.38 -2.11 1.20
CA ALA A 151 -1.61 -2.98 2.36
C ALA A 151 -2.04 -4.38 1.90
N PRO A 152 -1.70 -5.46 2.62
CA PRO A 152 -0.86 -5.52 3.83
C PRO A 152 0.63 -5.28 3.56
N VAL A 153 1.45 -5.36 4.60
CA VAL A 153 2.92 -5.38 4.51
C VAL A 153 3.42 -6.33 3.39
N GLY A 154 4.43 -5.90 2.65
CA GLY A 154 4.97 -6.64 1.52
C GLY A 154 4.27 -6.37 0.18
N THR A 155 3.11 -5.72 0.19
CA THR A 155 2.40 -5.23 -1.01
C THR A 155 3.11 -4.04 -1.62
N GLY A 156 3.27 -4.01 -2.95
CA GLY A 156 3.86 -2.89 -3.68
C GLY A 156 5.17 -2.39 -3.04
N PHE A 157 5.19 -1.13 -2.61
CA PHE A 157 6.36 -0.53 -1.96
C PHE A 157 6.41 -0.67 -0.43
N SER A 158 5.38 -1.23 0.19
CA SER A 158 5.34 -1.49 1.64
C SER A 158 6.26 -2.64 2.05
N TYR A 159 6.92 -2.49 3.19
CA TYR A 159 7.94 -3.43 3.67
C TYR A 159 7.96 -3.52 5.19
N SER A 160 8.66 -4.53 5.71
CA SER A 160 8.99 -4.64 7.13
C SER A 160 10.50 -4.55 7.34
N THR A 161 10.93 -3.95 8.45
CA THR A 161 12.32 -3.93 8.90
C THR A 161 12.75 -5.22 9.61
N THR A 162 11.79 -6.06 10.00
CA THR A 162 11.99 -7.38 10.61
C THR A 162 11.36 -8.48 9.75
N LEU A 163 11.84 -9.72 9.89
CA LEU A 163 11.27 -10.86 9.14
C LEU A 163 9.87 -11.19 9.67
N GLU A 164 9.69 -11.14 10.98
CA GLU A 164 8.43 -11.43 11.68
C GLU A 164 7.33 -10.43 11.29
N GLY A 165 7.69 -9.19 10.98
CA GLY A 165 6.72 -8.19 10.54
C GLY A 165 6.10 -8.48 9.16
N TYR A 166 6.58 -9.49 8.42
CA TYR A 166 5.92 -9.97 7.19
C TYR A 166 4.83 -11.02 7.45
N ASP A 167 4.75 -11.60 8.65
CA ASP A 167 3.69 -12.54 9.02
C ASP A 167 2.41 -11.76 9.32
N VAL A 168 1.41 -11.87 8.44
CA VAL A 168 0.19 -11.07 8.51
C VAL A 168 -1.07 -11.92 8.38
N SER A 169 -2.16 -11.47 8.99
CA SER A 169 -3.49 -12.09 8.92
C SER A 169 -4.57 -11.06 8.59
N ASP A 170 -5.79 -11.49 8.30
CA ASP A 170 -6.92 -10.58 8.05
C ASP A 170 -7.09 -9.57 9.19
N THR A 171 -7.14 -10.08 10.43
CA THR A 171 -7.30 -9.23 11.62
C THR A 171 -6.12 -8.30 11.86
N LEU A 172 -4.89 -8.76 11.60
CA LEU A 172 -3.69 -7.95 11.81
C LEU A 172 -3.56 -6.87 10.73
N SER A 173 -3.82 -7.20 9.47
CA SER A 173 -3.88 -6.23 8.37
C SER A 173 -4.91 -5.15 8.67
N ALA A 174 -6.12 -5.53 9.12
CA ALA A 174 -7.16 -4.56 9.47
C ALA A 174 -6.71 -3.63 10.62
N ALA A 175 -6.08 -4.18 11.67
CA ALA A 175 -5.57 -3.40 12.79
C ALA A 175 -4.46 -2.43 12.36
N GLN A 176 -3.50 -2.88 11.56
CA GLN A 176 -2.41 -2.06 11.03
C GLN A 176 -2.92 -0.95 10.10
N THR A 177 -3.91 -1.24 9.25
CA THR A 177 -4.56 -0.22 8.40
C THR A 177 -5.34 0.80 9.24
N CYS A 178 -5.96 0.39 10.36
CA CYS A 178 -6.60 1.33 11.29
C CYS A 178 -5.57 2.22 11.99
N GLU A 179 -4.44 1.66 12.43
CA GLU A 179 -3.34 2.44 13.02
C GLU A 179 -2.76 3.44 12.03
N PHE A 180 -2.55 3.01 10.77
CA PHE A 180 -2.12 3.85 9.66
C PHE A 180 -3.02 5.08 9.52
N LEU A 181 -4.34 4.88 9.42
CA LEU A 181 -5.30 5.98 9.27
C LEU A 181 -5.28 6.95 10.45
N ARG A 182 -5.14 6.42 11.67
CA ARG A 182 -5.03 7.26 12.88
C ARG A 182 -3.78 8.15 12.81
N LYS A 183 -2.63 7.57 12.46
CA LYS A 183 -1.36 8.31 12.34
C LYS A 183 -1.38 9.35 11.22
N VAL A 184 -1.98 9.04 10.07
CA VAL A 184 -2.15 10.02 8.98
C VAL A 184 -2.95 11.24 9.45
N ARG A 185 -4.00 11.05 10.25
CA ARG A 185 -4.79 12.16 10.78
C ARG A 185 -4.09 12.97 11.84
N GLU A 186 -3.38 12.33 12.77
CA GLU A 186 -2.60 13.03 13.80
C GLU A 186 -1.51 13.92 13.23
N ARG A 187 -0.96 13.57 12.06
CA ARG A 187 0.01 14.41 11.36
C ARG A 187 -0.59 15.70 10.77
N ASN A 188 -1.90 15.73 10.56
CA ASN A 188 -2.61 16.86 9.99
C ASN A 188 -3.29 17.76 11.04
N GLU A 189 -3.41 17.32 12.30
CA GLU A 189 -4.08 18.07 13.37
C GLU A 189 -3.13 18.29 14.58
N VAL A 190 -2.86 19.54 14.95
CA VAL A 190 -2.04 19.85 16.15
C VAL A 190 -2.89 19.69 17.41
N GLY A 191 -2.58 18.66 18.21
CA GLY A 191 -2.80 18.69 19.66
C GLY A 191 -4.08 18.09 20.24
N HIS A 192 -4.94 17.43 19.45
CA HIS A 192 -6.05 16.61 19.98
C HIS A 192 -6.10 15.27 19.26
N GLN A 193 -6.33 14.15 19.97
CA GLN A 193 -6.54 12.85 19.32
C GLN A 193 -7.87 12.86 18.56
N PRO A 194 -7.87 12.90 17.22
CA PRO A 194 -9.10 13.13 16.49
C PRO A 194 -9.87 11.80 16.39
N LYS A 195 -11.12 11.73 16.85
CA LYS A 195 -11.96 10.53 16.65
C LYS A 195 -12.23 10.32 15.16
N MET A 196 -12.07 9.09 14.65
CA MET A 196 -12.40 8.77 13.24
C MET A 196 -13.89 9.05 12.98
N ASN A 197 -14.17 9.88 11.99
CA ASN A 197 -15.54 10.27 11.60
C ASN A 197 -16.01 9.44 10.40
N LEU A 198 -16.04 8.11 10.55
CA LEU A 198 -16.44 7.20 9.49
C LEU A 198 -17.89 7.53 9.04
N LYS A 199 -18.06 7.83 7.75
CA LYS A 199 -19.38 8.13 7.17
C LYS A 199 -20.03 6.95 6.45
N GLY A 200 -19.22 5.96 6.08
CA GLY A 200 -19.66 4.85 5.26
C GLY A 200 -18.51 4.09 4.62
N TYR A 201 -18.87 3.09 3.82
CA TYR A 201 -17.94 2.29 3.04
C TYR A 201 -18.56 1.92 1.69
N VAL A 202 -17.69 1.73 0.70
CA VAL A 202 -18.07 1.31 -0.65
C VAL A 202 -17.25 0.07 -1.00
N LEU A 203 -17.92 -0.96 -1.54
CA LEU A 203 -17.27 -2.20 -1.95
C LEU A 203 -17.59 -2.48 -3.42
N GLY A 204 -16.55 -2.50 -4.25
CA GLY A 204 -16.62 -2.95 -5.64
C GLY A 204 -16.23 -4.43 -5.71
N ASN A 205 -17.16 -5.28 -6.15
CA ASN A 205 -16.96 -6.71 -6.36
C ASN A 205 -16.26 -7.43 -5.16
N PRO A 206 -16.74 -7.25 -3.91
CA PRO A 206 -16.05 -7.80 -2.74
C PRO A 206 -16.12 -9.32 -2.71
N TYR A 207 -15.04 -9.93 -2.19
CA TYR A 207 -15.05 -11.29 -1.66
C TYR A 207 -15.48 -11.22 -0.19
N THR A 208 -16.58 -11.86 0.17
CA THR A 208 -17.19 -11.73 1.49
C THR A 208 -17.33 -13.04 2.23
N ASP A 209 -17.52 -14.14 1.52
CA ASP A 209 -17.74 -15.45 2.12
C ASP A 209 -17.31 -16.54 1.15
N ASP A 210 -16.42 -17.42 1.61
CA ASP A 210 -15.78 -18.43 0.77
C ASP A 210 -16.79 -19.38 0.10
N GLU A 211 -17.80 -19.81 0.86
CA GLU A 211 -18.79 -20.76 0.39
C GLU A 211 -19.79 -20.09 -0.54
N ILE A 212 -20.32 -18.92 -0.15
CA ILE A 212 -21.31 -18.19 -0.95
C ILE A 212 -20.70 -17.74 -2.27
N ASP A 213 -19.51 -17.12 -2.23
CA ASP A 213 -18.88 -16.56 -3.42
C ASP A 213 -18.44 -17.67 -4.38
N THR A 214 -17.81 -18.75 -3.88
CA THR A 214 -17.37 -19.88 -4.72
C THR A 214 -18.54 -20.63 -5.36
N ASN A 215 -19.58 -20.93 -4.57
CA ASN A 215 -20.76 -21.66 -5.08
C ASN A 215 -21.58 -20.83 -6.08
N SER A 216 -21.39 -19.50 -6.13
CA SER A 216 -22.08 -18.63 -7.10
C SER A 216 -21.47 -18.66 -8.51
N ILE A 217 -20.23 -19.13 -8.67
CA ILE A 217 -19.49 -19.07 -9.94
C ILE A 217 -20.18 -19.90 -11.03
N VAL A 218 -20.48 -21.18 -10.74
CA VAL A 218 -21.04 -22.11 -11.73
C VAL A 218 -22.45 -21.70 -12.16
N PRO A 219 -23.39 -21.42 -11.24
CA PRO A 219 -24.71 -20.91 -11.62
C PRO A 219 -24.64 -19.61 -12.42
N PHE A 220 -23.73 -18.69 -12.07
CA PHE A 220 -23.57 -17.45 -12.82
C PHE A 220 -23.07 -17.71 -14.24
N ALA A 221 -22.03 -18.54 -14.40
CA ALA A 221 -21.46 -18.83 -15.71
C ALA A 221 -22.48 -19.52 -16.64
N HIS A 222 -23.27 -20.44 -16.09
CA HIS A 222 -24.37 -21.09 -16.79
C HIS A 222 -25.46 -20.09 -17.23
N LEU A 223 -25.92 -19.23 -16.32
CA LEU A 223 -26.92 -18.19 -16.61
C LEU A 223 -26.43 -17.11 -17.60
N LYS A 224 -25.11 -17.00 -17.80
CA LYS A 224 -24.48 -16.14 -18.80
C LYS A 224 -24.11 -16.87 -20.09
N ALA A 225 -24.55 -18.13 -20.24
CA ALA A 225 -24.25 -18.99 -21.39
C ALA A 225 -22.75 -19.15 -21.68
N LEU A 226 -21.91 -19.07 -20.65
CA LEU A 226 -20.46 -19.29 -20.76
C LEU A 226 -20.10 -20.79 -20.72
N ILE A 227 -20.98 -21.60 -20.12
CA ILE A 227 -20.89 -23.06 -20.07
C ILE A 227 -22.24 -23.66 -20.49
N SER A 228 -22.22 -24.78 -21.21
CA SER A 228 -23.43 -25.54 -21.58
C SER A 228 -23.93 -26.43 -20.43
N ASP A 229 -25.12 -27.01 -20.58
CA ASP A 229 -25.64 -28.00 -19.62
C ASP A 229 -24.71 -29.22 -19.48
N GLU A 230 -24.04 -29.61 -20.57
CA GLU A 230 -23.06 -30.70 -20.62
C GLU A 230 -21.68 -30.29 -20.05
N LEU A 231 -21.34 -28.99 -20.13
CA LEU A 231 -20.11 -28.38 -19.58
C LEU A 231 -20.33 -27.79 -18.18
N TYR A 232 -21.52 -27.93 -17.59
CA TYR A 232 -21.81 -27.52 -16.21
C TYR A 232 -20.82 -28.19 -15.22
N GLU A 233 -20.29 -29.36 -15.59
CA GLU A 233 -19.26 -30.09 -14.85
C GLU A 233 -17.80 -29.66 -15.19
N CYS A 234 -17.58 -28.86 -16.24
CA CYS A 234 -16.25 -28.49 -16.76
C CYS A 234 -15.87 -27.02 -16.47
N ILE A 235 -15.60 -26.72 -15.20
CA ILE A 235 -15.31 -25.36 -14.70
C ILE A 235 -13.87 -24.87 -14.94
N GLY A 236 -12.96 -25.75 -15.39
CA GLY A 236 -11.52 -25.49 -15.41
C GLY A 236 -11.06 -24.36 -16.34
N LYS A 237 -11.92 -23.87 -17.22
CA LYS A 237 -11.63 -22.80 -18.19
C LYS A 237 -12.12 -21.41 -17.77
N ILE A 238 -12.91 -21.32 -16.70
CA ILE A 238 -13.46 -20.04 -16.22
C ILE A 238 -12.38 -19.28 -15.47
N PHE A 239 -12.19 -18.00 -15.81
CA PHE A 239 -11.37 -17.11 -15.00
C PHE A 239 -12.15 -16.70 -13.75
N THR A 240 -11.96 -17.42 -12.64
CA THR A 240 -12.76 -17.26 -11.41
C THR A 240 -12.74 -15.85 -10.84
N GLY A 241 -11.65 -15.09 -11.02
CA GLY A 241 -11.55 -13.71 -10.57
C GLY A 241 -12.29 -12.69 -11.45
N GLN A 242 -12.53 -13.02 -12.72
CA GLN A 242 -13.29 -12.19 -13.68
C GLN A 242 -14.00 -13.12 -14.67
N ILE A 243 -15.13 -13.68 -14.26
CA ILE A 243 -15.82 -14.76 -14.98
C ILE A 243 -16.30 -14.39 -16.39
N LEU A 244 -16.42 -13.09 -16.70
CA LEU A 244 -16.76 -12.57 -18.03
C LEU A 244 -15.53 -12.36 -18.94
N GLU A 245 -14.33 -12.54 -18.41
CA GLU A 245 -13.06 -12.35 -19.11
C GLU A 245 -12.42 -13.68 -19.48
N PRO A 246 -11.63 -13.73 -20.57
CA PRO A 246 -10.88 -14.93 -20.92
C PRO A 246 -9.84 -15.27 -19.85
N SER A 247 -9.62 -16.56 -19.63
CA SER A 247 -8.49 -17.03 -18.82
C SER A 247 -7.19 -16.78 -19.56
N CYS A 248 -6.39 -15.86 -19.05
CA CYS A 248 -5.12 -15.47 -19.65
C CYS A 248 -3.96 -16.06 -18.86
N LYS A 249 -2.94 -16.60 -19.53
CA LYS A 249 -1.66 -16.94 -18.85
C LYS A 249 -1.12 -15.67 -18.19
N LEU A 250 -0.81 -15.75 -16.89
CA LEU A 250 -0.22 -14.64 -16.13
C LEU A 250 1.10 -14.23 -16.79
N ILE A 251 1.13 -13.05 -17.39
CA ILE A 251 2.39 -12.43 -17.80
C ILE A 251 2.94 -11.74 -16.56
N SER A 252 3.74 -12.46 -15.78
CA SER A 252 4.73 -11.81 -14.93
C SER A 252 5.91 -11.49 -15.84
N PRO A 253 6.20 -10.20 -16.13
CA PRO A 253 7.35 -9.86 -16.95
C PRO A 253 8.60 -10.43 -16.28
N LYS A 254 9.26 -11.40 -16.91
CA LYS A 254 10.56 -11.84 -16.43
C LYS A 254 11.53 -10.64 -16.59
N PRO A 255 12.33 -10.29 -15.58
CA PRO A 255 13.14 -9.06 -15.56
C PRO A 255 14.16 -8.92 -16.71
N MET A 256 14.31 -9.90 -17.61
CA MET A 256 15.39 -9.98 -18.60
C MET A 256 14.98 -9.85 -20.07
N ALA A 257 13.70 -9.63 -20.42
CA ALA A 257 13.35 -9.44 -21.82
C ALA A 257 13.61 -7.99 -22.25
N LEU A 258 14.71 -7.76 -22.97
CA LEU A 258 15.21 -6.43 -23.36
C LEU A 258 14.43 -5.75 -24.51
N LYS A 259 13.42 -6.41 -25.09
CA LYS A 259 12.55 -5.83 -26.13
C LYS A 259 11.14 -6.34 -25.95
N TRP A 260 10.24 -5.45 -25.53
CA TRP A 260 8.82 -5.74 -25.40
C TRP A 260 8.07 -5.18 -26.61
N ASP A 261 7.58 -6.08 -27.46
CA ASP A 261 6.61 -5.76 -28.50
C ASP A 261 5.28 -6.41 -28.08
N PRO A 262 4.17 -5.64 -27.98
CA PRO A 262 2.83 -6.17 -27.74
C PRO A 262 2.42 -7.28 -28.71
N ARG A 263 3.07 -7.41 -29.88
CA ARG A 263 2.87 -8.51 -30.83
C ARG A 263 3.36 -9.88 -30.32
N PHE A 264 4.27 -9.92 -29.34
CA PHE A 264 4.72 -11.17 -28.70
C PHE A 264 3.78 -11.65 -27.56
N LEU A 265 2.68 -10.94 -27.30
CA LEU A 265 1.68 -11.28 -26.27
C LEU A 265 0.65 -12.31 -26.77
N ILE A 266 0.79 -12.85 -27.99
CA ILE A 266 -0.04 -13.95 -28.47
C ILE A 266 0.43 -15.20 -27.73
N ALA A 267 -0.24 -15.52 -26.62
CA ALA A 267 -0.28 -16.92 -26.21
C ALA A 267 -1.09 -17.65 -27.29
N ASP A 268 -0.47 -18.62 -27.96
CA ASP A 268 -1.07 -19.59 -28.90
C ASP A 268 -2.25 -20.41 -28.30
N ASP A 269 -2.68 -20.06 -27.10
CA ASP A 269 -3.51 -20.84 -26.18
C ASP A 269 -4.57 -19.94 -25.50
N THR A 270 -4.93 -18.82 -26.13
CA THR A 270 -6.07 -17.98 -25.71
C THR A 270 -7.34 -18.64 -26.21
N ASP A 271 -8.11 -19.24 -25.29
CA ASP A 271 -9.34 -19.94 -25.65
C ASP A 271 -10.36 -18.92 -26.19
N ILE A 272 -10.70 -19.08 -27.48
CA ILE A 272 -11.48 -18.17 -28.33
C ILE A 272 -12.97 -18.11 -27.91
N LEU A 273 -13.37 -18.88 -26.90
CA LEU A 273 -14.77 -19.03 -26.49
C LEU A 273 -15.46 -17.72 -26.05
N LEU A 274 -14.69 -16.66 -25.74
CA LEU A 274 -15.21 -15.34 -25.33
C LEU A 274 -14.75 -14.18 -26.21
N SER A 275 -14.09 -14.42 -27.35
CA SER A 275 -13.75 -13.33 -28.25
C SER A 275 -15.03 -12.78 -28.90
N SER A 276 -15.44 -11.60 -28.45
CA SER A 276 -16.47 -10.83 -29.15
C SER A 276 -16.04 -10.63 -30.60
N PRO A 277 -16.92 -10.82 -31.59
CA PRO A 277 -16.60 -10.59 -32.99
C PRO A 277 -16.17 -9.14 -33.30
N HIS A 278 -16.34 -8.22 -32.34
CA HIS A 278 -15.92 -6.82 -32.43
C HIS A 278 -14.51 -6.56 -31.87
N VAL A 279 -13.84 -7.55 -31.27
CA VAL A 279 -12.48 -7.39 -30.72
C VAL A 279 -11.51 -8.21 -31.59
N PRO A 280 -10.73 -7.57 -32.47
CA PRO A 280 -9.93 -8.26 -33.49
C PRO A 280 -8.75 -9.10 -32.94
N ARG A 281 -8.51 -9.07 -31.62
CA ARG A 281 -7.37 -9.71 -30.95
C ARG A 281 -7.76 -10.24 -29.58
N PRO A 282 -7.15 -11.34 -29.08
CA PRO A 282 -7.29 -11.74 -27.69
C PRO A 282 -6.84 -10.59 -26.78
N TRP A 283 -7.76 -10.03 -26.01
CA TRP A 283 -7.48 -8.97 -25.04
C TRP A 283 -7.47 -9.57 -23.64
N CYS A 284 -6.42 -9.25 -22.88
CA CYS A 284 -6.29 -9.63 -21.48
C CYS A 284 -6.08 -8.39 -20.62
N ARG A 285 -6.86 -8.27 -19.54
CA ARG A 285 -6.72 -7.20 -18.55
C ARG A 285 -5.30 -7.09 -18.01
N SER A 286 -4.61 -8.22 -17.82
CA SER A 286 -3.23 -8.27 -17.32
C SER A 286 -2.23 -7.51 -18.19
N TYR A 287 -2.48 -7.36 -19.49
CA TYR A 287 -1.60 -6.62 -20.40
C TYR A 287 -1.53 -5.14 -20.04
N ASN A 288 -2.62 -4.59 -19.49
CA ASN A 288 -2.63 -3.21 -19.03
C ASN A 288 -1.61 -3.00 -17.90
N TYR A 289 -1.42 -3.96 -17.01
CA TYR A 289 -0.56 -3.76 -15.84
C TYR A 289 0.94 -3.78 -16.13
N VAL A 290 1.34 -4.16 -17.33
CA VAL A 290 2.74 -4.10 -17.78
C VAL A 290 3.26 -2.67 -17.77
N TYR A 291 2.42 -1.69 -18.09
CA TYR A 291 2.80 -0.27 -18.10
C TYR A 291 3.22 0.20 -16.69
N ILE A 292 2.37 -0.02 -15.67
CA ILE A 292 2.75 0.36 -14.29
C ILE A 292 3.87 -0.51 -13.73
N TYR A 293 3.98 -1.78 -14.14
CA TYR A 293 5.11 -2.63 -13.73
C TYR A 293 6.43 -2.05 -14.19
N LYS A 294 6.51 -1.66 -15.48
CA LYS A 294 7.71 -1.05 -16.02
C LYS A 294 8.01 0.30 -15.36
N TRP A 295 6.97 1.11 -15.20
CA TRP A 295 7.09 2.44 -14.61
C TRP A 295 7.58 2.39 -13.16
N ALA A 296 6.92 1.60 -12.30
CA ALA A 296 7.26 1.52 -10.87
C ALA A 296 8.63 0.86 -10.59
N ASN A 297 9.19 0.13 -11.56
CA ASN A 297 10.53 -0.45 -11.47
C ASN A 297 11.63 0.42 -12.08
N ASP A 298 11.31 1.59 -12.63
CA ASP A 298 12.32 2.54 -13.08
C ASP A 298 12.89 3.32 -11.89
N GLU A 299 14.22 3.41 -11.81
CA GLU A 299 14.90 4.08 -10.69
C GLU A 299 14.54 5.57 -10.60
N THR A 300 14.34 6.25 -11.73
CA THR A 300 13.95 7.67 -11.74
C THR A 300 12.53 7.88 -11.22
N VAL A 301 11.65 6.89 -11.45
CA VAL A 301 10.30 6.88 -10.87
C VAL A 301 10.36 6.62 -9.37
N GLN A 302 11.15 5.65 -8.92
CA GLN A 302 11.31 5.37 -7.50
C GLN A 302 11.92 6.55 -6.74
N ASP A 303 12.91 7.21 -7.31
CA ASP A 303 13.48 8.45 -6.76
C ASP A 303 12.42 9.56 -6.71
N ALA A 304 11.62 9.75 -7.78
CA ALA A 304 10.52 10.73 -7.80
C ALA A 304 9.44 10.42 -6.75
N LEU A 305 9.11 9.16 -6.53
CA LEU A 305 8.14 8.71 -5.51
C LEU A 305 8.73 8.67 -4.09
N HIS A 306 10.01 9.01 -3.92
CA HIS A 306 10.74 8.96 -2.65
C HIS A 306 10.75 7.56 -2.01
N ILE A 307 10.88 6.52 -2.84
CA ILE A 307 11.01 5.14 -2.38
C ILE A 307 12.36 4.99 -1.65
N ARG A 308 12.32 4.38 -0.47
CA ARG A 308 13.52 4.17 0.34
C ARG A 308 14.42 3.13 -0.32
N LYS A 309 15.67 3.48 -0.61
CA LYS A 309 16.62 2.58 -1.27
C LYS A 309 16.89 1.33 -0.41
N GLY A 310 16.96 0.17 -1.07
CA GLY A 310 17.26 -1.11 -0.44
C GLY A 310 16.09 -1.80 0.28
N THR A 311 14.89 -1.21 0.32
CA THR A 311 13.73 -1.81 1.02
C THR A 311 12.95 -2.80 0.15
N LYS A 312 12.89 -2.54 -1.16
CA LYS A 312 12.25 -3.41 -2.16
C LYS A 312 13.17 -3.57 -3.36
N LYS A 313 13.41 -4.82 -3.77
CA LYS A 313 14.26 -5.13 -4.93
C LYS A 313 13.54 -4.81 -6.25
N HIS A 314 12.29 -5.25 -6.36
CA HIS A 314 11.43 -4.98 -7.50
C HIS A 314 10.00 -4.74 -7.01
N TRP A 315 9.31 -3.80 -7.63
CA TRP A 315 7.88 -3.60 -7.45
C TRP A 315 7.12 -4.66 -8.25
N GLU A 316 6.08 -5.20 -7.64
CA GLU A 316 5.16 -6.13 -8.28
C GLU A 316 3.72 -5.75 -7.96
N ARG A 317 2.82 -5.88 -8.95
CA ARG A 317 1.43 -5.50 -8.78
C ARG A 317 0.79 -6.27 -7.64
N CYS A 318 0.97 -7.59 -7.59
CA CYS A 318 0.39 -8.46 -6.57
C CYS A 318 1.46 -9.41 -6.05
N ASN A 319 1.86 -9.22 -4.79
CA ASN A 319 2.83 -10.10 -4.15
C ASN A 319 2.14 -11.42 -3.76
N LYS A 320 2.48 -12.49 -4.48
CA LYS A 320 1.92 -13.84 -4.24
C LYS A 320 2.71 -14.66 -3.25
N THR A 321 3.85 -14.17 -2.77
CA THR A 321 4.71 -14.85 -1.80
C THR A 321 4.54 -14.28 -0.39
N LEU A 322 3.44 -13.57 -0.12
CA LEU A 322 3.13 -13.08 1.22
C LEU A 322 2.88 -14.24 2.19
N ALA A 323 3.47 -14.14 3.38
CA ALA A 323 3.14 -14.98 4.53
C ALA A 323 1.79 -14.52 5.12
N TYR A 324 0.69 -14.85 4.42
CA TYR A 324 -0.66 -14.38 4.74
C TYR A 324 -1.53 -15.49 5.31
N SER A 325 -2.11 -15.26 6.49
CA SER A 325 -3.03 -16.17 7.18
C SER A 325 -4.48 -15.68 7.08
N TYR A 326 -5.33 -16.45 6.40
CA TYR A 326 -6.77 -16.19 6.32
C TYR A 326 -7.46 -16.67 7.60
N ASN A 327 -7.68 -15.78 8.55
CA ASN A 327 -8.28 -16.08 9.84
C ASN A 327 -9.71 -15.54 10.02
N VAL A 328 -10.26 -14.88 9.00
CA VAL A 328 -11.67 -14.49 8.91
C VAL A 328 -12.34 -15.27 7.79
N LYS A 329 -13.23 -16.20 8.12
CA LYS A 329 -13.94 -17.05 7.14
C LYS A 329 -15.01 -16.30 6.34
N SER A 330 -15.67 -15.36 6.98
CA SER A 330 -16.80 -14.61 6.40
C SER A 330 -16.86 -13.21 6.99
N SER A 331 -17.03 -12.20 6.14
CA SER A 331 -17.25 -10.80 6.52
C SER A 331 -18.73 -10.42 6.60
N VAL A 332 -19.64 -11.33 6.25
CA VAL A 332 -21.09 -11.08 6.18
C VAL A 332 -21.66 -10.58 7.51
N ASP A 333 -21.26 -11.18 8.63
CA ASP A 333 -21.71 -10.76 9.96
C ASP A 333 -21.19 -9.38 10.37
N TYR A 334 -19.97 -9.02 9.92
CA TYR A 334 -19.45 -7.66 10.12
C TYR A 334 -20.29 -6.65 9.35
N HIS A 335 -20.63 -6.93 8.09
CA HIS A 335 -21.54 -6.07 7.31
C HIS A 335 -22.91 -5.97 7.96
N ARG A 336 -23.51 -7.08 8.40
CA ARG A 336 -24.79 -7.10 9.13
C ARG A 336 -24.76 -6.28 10.42
N ASN A 337 -23.62 -6.23 11.11
CA ASN A 337 -23.47 -5.39 12.29
C ASN A 337 -23.34 -3.90 11.91
N LEU A 338 -22.59 -3.60 10.84
CA LEU A 338 -22.40 -2.23 10.36
C LEU A 338 -23.69 -1.61 9.80
N THR A 339 -24.60 -2.39 9.20
CA THR A 339 -25.90 -1.87 8.75
C THR A 339 -26.81 -1.42 9.90
N LYS A 340 -26.52 -1.84 11.15
CA LYS A 340 -27.21 -1.36 12.35
C LYS A 340 -26.63 -0.03 12.89
N LYS A 341 -25.59 0.50 12.24
CA LYS A 341 -24.92 1.75 12.59
C LYS A 341 -25.30 2.84 11.58
N PRO A 342 -25.12 4.14 11.89
CA PRO A 342 -25.45 5.24 10.99
C PRO A 342 -24.38 5.43 9.88
N TYR A 343 -23.92 4.32 9.27
CA TYR A 343 -22.96 4.32 8.18
C TYR A 343 -23.67 4.03 6.87
N ARG A 344 -23.31 4.78 5.82
CA ARG A 344 -23.79 4.51 4.47
C ARG A 344 -22.98 3.36 3.88
N ALA A 345 -23.64 2.41 3.24
CA ALA A 345 -22.99 1.30 2.55
C ALA A 345 -23.43 1.29 1.09
N LEU A 346 -22.48 1.15 0.17
CA LEU A 346 -22.74 0.85 -1.23
C LEU A 346 -21.94 -0.39 -1.62
N ILE A 347 -22.62 -1.42 -2.09
CA ILE A 347 -21.98 -2.61 -2.65
C ILE A 347 -22.38 -2.64 -4.12
N TYR A 348 -21.41 -2.66 -5.01
CA TYR A 348 -21.65 -2.71 -6.46
C TYR A 348 -20.84 -3.84 -7.10
N ARG A 349 -21.34 -4.33 -8.23
CA ARG A 349 -20.73 -5.40 -9.03
C ARG A 349 -20.61 -4.96 -10.47
#